data_AF-A0A8J8DDZ2-F1
#
_entry.id   AF-A0A8J8DDZ2-F1
#
_cell.length_a   1.000
_cell.length_b   1.000
_cell.length_c   1.000
_cell.angle_alpha   90.00
_cell.angle_beta   90.00
_cell.angle_gamma   90.00
#
_symmetry.space_group_name_H-M   'P 1'
#
loop_
_entity.id
_entity.type
_entity.pdbx_description
1 polymer ?
#
loop_
_entity_poly.entity_id
_entity_poly.type
_entity_poly.pdbx_seq_one_letter_code
_entity_poly.pdbx_strand_id
1 'polypeptide(L)'
;LVEGAALGKGMGPQLLSVIRNADAIAIVVDLSQDPVKQMETILKEFERAGIKLNKRRPRVEIKRTASGGIIINGQENIKGDIQEVMKMLREERIHSAEITVKEPVTLEEFADALDESLVWRRAIIIANKGDAPGSKENYERLVQAYGDRFKI
;
A
#
# COMPACT_ATOMS: atom_id res chain seq x y z
N LEU A 1 1.59 -3.91 15.65
CA LEU A 1 2.56 -4.61 14.77
C LEU A 1 3.92 -4.44 15.38
N VAL A 2 4.72 -5.51 15.45
CA VAL A 2 6.10 -5.44 15.92
C VAL A 2 7.00 -5.50 14.69
N GLU A 3 8.11 -4.78 14.70
CA GLU A 3 9.10 -4.79 13.63
C GLU A 3 9.53 -6.25 13.31
N GLY A 4 9.41 -6.67 12.05
CA GLY A 4 9.73 -8.02 11.61
C GLY A 4 8.58 -9.02 11.69
N ALA A 5 7.35 -8.58 11.99
CA ALA A 5 6.16 -9.43 11.89
C ALA A 5 5.91 -9.91 10.44
N ALA A 6 6.20 -9.07 9.44
CA ALA A 6 6.14 -9.46 8.03
C ALA A 6 7.23 -10.49 7.64
N LEU A 7 8.35 -10.52 8.38
CA LEU A 7 9.47 -11.45 8.18
C LEU A 7 9.32 -12.75 8.99
N GLY A 8 8.14 -13.02 9.56
CA GLY A 8 7.85 -14.29 10.23
C GLY A 8 8.35 -14.40 11.68
N LYS A 9 8.74 -13.29 12.34
CA LYS A 9 8.96 -13.34 13.80
C LYS A 9 7.60 -13.43 14.53
N GLY A 10 7.38 -14.53 15.26
CA GLY A 10 6.18 -14.77 16.09
C GLY A 10 4.97 -15.31 15.32
N MET A 11 3.73 -14.97 15.75
CA MET A 11 2.47 -15.36 15.10
C MET A 11 2.21 -14.63 13.75
N GLY A 12 3.28 -14.27 13.03
CA GLY A 12 3.25 -13.37 11.86
C GLY A 12 2.22 -13.74 10.78
N PRO A 13 2.20 -14.98 10.26
CA PRO A 13 1.27 -15.36 9.19
C PRO A 13 -0.21 -15.28 9.60
N GLN A 14 -0.53 -15.68 10.84
CA GLN A 14 -1.90 -15.68 11.36
C GLN A 14 -2.41 -14.24 11.58
N LEU A 15 -1.56 -13.38 12.14
CA LEU A 15 -1.89 -11.97 12.34
C LEU A 15 -2.10 -11.25 11.01
N LEU A 16 -1.25 -11.50 10.01
CA LEU A 16 -1.41 -10.92 8.68
C LEU A 16 -2.69 -11.39 8.00
N SER A 17 -3.07 -12.66 8.15
CA SER A 17 -4.35 -13.16 7.64
C SER A 17 -5.54 -12.40 8.24
N VAL A 18 -5.54 -12.16 9.56
CA VAL A 18 -6.61 -11.39 10.23
C VAL A 18 -6.68 -9.96 9.68
N ILE A 19 -5.54 -9.30 9.57
CA ILE A 19 -5.46 -7.93 9.04
C ILE A 19 -5.92 -7.87 7.58
N ARG A 20 -5.49 -8.83 6.74
CA ARG A 20 -5.89 -8.88 5.33
C ARG A 20 -7.39 -9.07 5.17
N ASN A 21 -8.09 -9.67 6.14
CA ASN A 21 -9.54 -9.86 6.11
C ASN A 21 -10.33 -8.76 6.86
N ALA A 22 -9.67 -7.80 7.51
CA ALA A 22 -10.36 -6.73 8.23
C ALA A 22 -11.06 -5.76 7.26
N ASP A 23 -12.22 -5.24 7.64
CA ASP A 23 -12.91 -4.18 6.90
C ASP A 23 -12.25 -2.80 7.08
N ALA A 24 -11.71 -2.57 8.28
CA ALA A 24 -10.98 -1.37 8.65
C ALA A 24 -9.90 -1.67 9.71
N ILE A 25 -8.87 -0.83 9.72
CA ILE A 25 -7.73 -0.95 10.63
C ILE A 25 -7.65 0.31 11.51
N ALA A 26 -7.56 0.14 12.82
CA ALA A 26 -7.26 1.22 13.74
C ALA A 26 -5.78 1.16 14.13
N ILE A 27 -5.03 2.21 13.81
CA ILE A 27 -3.62 2.32 14.15
C ILE A 27 -3.49 3.22 15.38
N VAL A 28 -3.19 2.62 16.53
CA VAL A 28 -3.00 3.38 17.76
C VAL A 28 -1.55 3.85 17.84
N VAL A 29 -1.37 5.15 18.06
CA VAL A 29 -0.05 5.80 18.18
C VAL A 29 0.05 6.47 19.54
N ASP A 30 1.18 6.31 20.20
CA ASP A 30 1.45 6.92 21.50
C ASP A 30 2.05 8.34 21.35
N LEU A 31 1.31 9.37 21.79
CA LEU A 31 1.73 10.77 21.74
C LEU A 31 2.80 11.13 22.79
N SER A 32 3.06 10.28 23.79
CA SER A 32 4.15 10.51 24.74
C SER A 32 5.53 10.13 24.17
N GLN A 33 5.58 9.62 22.95
CA GLN A 33 6.77 9.20 22.22
C GLN A 33 6.78 9.88 20.84
N ASP A 34 7.76 9.60 19.97
CA ASP A 34 7.73 10.10 18.60
C ASP A 34 6.63 9.38 17.79
N PRO A 35 5.53 10.07 17.42
CA PRO A 35 4.41 9.44 16.73
C PRO A 35 4.68 9.23 15.23
N VAL A 36 5.57 10.04 14.64
CA VAL A 36 5.93 9.96 13.22
C VAL A 36 6.74 8.70 12.98
N LYS A 37 7.77 8.46 13.80
CA LYS A 37 8.60 7.25 13.71
C LYS A 37 7.79 5.97 13.92
N GLN A 38 6.81 6.00 14.84
CA GLN A 38 5.89 4.88 15.05
C GLN A 38 5.09 4.60 13.77
N MET A 39 4.49 5.64 13.18
CA MET A 39 3.74 5.52 11.93
C MET A 39 4.60 5.02 10.77
N GLU A 40 5.79 5.56 10.57
CA GLU A 40 6.73 5.09 9.53
C GLU A 40 7.01 3.60 9.65
N THR A 41 7.30 3.13 10.87
CA THR A 41 7.59 1.72 11.13
C THR A 41 6.38 0.84 10.81
N ILE A 42 5.19 1.26 11.26
CA ILE A 42 3.94 0.53 11.04
C ILE A 42 3.61 0.47 9.54
N LEU A 43 3.68 1.60 8.83
CA LEU A 43 3.39 1.67 7.39
C LEU A 43 4.34 0.79 6.59
N LYS A 44 5.64 0.78 6.94
CA LYS A 44 6.63 -0.07 6.29
C LYS A 44 6.31 -1.56 6.44
N GLU A 45 5.83 -1.99 7.61
CA GLU A 45 5.42 -3.38 7.83
C GLU A 45 4.14 -3.73 7.06
N PHE A 46 3.18 -2.82 6.97
CA PHE A 46 2.01 -3.02 6.12
C PHE A 46 2.38 -3.13 4.63
N GLU A 47 3.26 -2.26 4.14
CA GLU A 47 3.73 -2.29 2.75
C GLU A 47 4.47 -3.60 2.44
N ARG A 48 5.35 -4.05 3.33
CA ARG A 48 6.03 -5.36 3.22
C ARG A 48 5.06 -6.53 3.21
N ALA A 49 3.93 -6.41 3.91
CA ALA A 49 2.89 -7.43 3.96
C ALA A 49 1.89 -7.35 2.78
N GLY A 50 2.11 -6.46 1.81
CA GLY A 50 1.22 -6.27 0.67
C GLY A 50 -0.11 -5.60 1.02
N ILE A 51 -0.15 -4.81 2.10
CA ILE A 51 -1.37 -4.14 2.57
C ILE A 51 -1.24 -2.63 2.30
N LYS A 52 -2.06 -2.14 1.37
CA LYS A 52 -2.09 -0.73 0.96
C LYS A 52 -3.19 0.01 1.74
N LEU A 53 -2.79 0.85 2.69
CA LEU A 53 -3.71 1.59 3.55
C LEU A 53 -4.18 2.91 2.94
N ASN A 54 -5.48 3.17 2.91
CA ASN A 54 -6.09 4.41 2.39
C ASN A 54 -5.62 4.80 0.98
N LYS A 55 -5.14 3.83 0.19
CA LYS A 55 -4.77 3.99 -1.21
C LYS A 55 -5.89 3.38 -2.06
N ARG A 56 -6.20 4.01 -3.19
CA ARG A 56 -7.15 3.45 -4.16
C ARG A 56 -6.42 2.46 -5.06
N ARG A 57 -7.08 1.35 -5.43
CA ARG A 57 -6.57 0.46 -6.47
C ARG A 57 -6.49 1.22 -7.81
N PRO A 58 -5.33 1.23 -8.48
CA PRO A 58 -5.19 1.83 -9.80
C PRO A 58 -6.15 1.16 -10.81
N ARG A 59 -6.76 1.95 -11.70
CA ARG A 59 -7.69 1.47 -12.74
C ARG A 59 -6.93 0.92 -13.94
N VAL A 60 -6.25 -0.19 -13.72
CA VAL A 60 -5.61 -0.99 -14.76
C VAL A 60 -6.33 -2.33 -14.84
N GLU A 61 -6.91 -2.61 -16.01
CA GLU A 61 -7.58 -3.87 -16.28
C GLU A 61 -6.66 -4.78 -17.07
N ILE A 62 -6.48 -6.01 -16.60
CA ILE A 62 -5.57 -6.99 -17.19
C ILE A 62 -6.39 -8.21 -17.58
N LYS A 63 -6.46 -8.48 -18.87
CA LYS A 63 -7.13 -9.65 -19.42
C LYS A 63 -6.09 -10.55 -20.07
N ARG A 64 -5.63 -11.56 -19.33
CA ARG A 64 -4.66 -12.56 -19.84
C ARG A 64 -5.29 -13.32 -21.02
N THR A 65 -4.52 -13.54 -22.08
CA THR A 65 -4.95 -14.25 -23.28
C THR A 65 -4.06 -15.47 -23.53
N ALA A 66 -4.56 -16.46 -24.28
CA ALA A 66 -3.77 -17.66 -24.58
C ALA A 66 -2.61 -17.38 -25.57
N SER A 67 -2.79 -16.41 -26.45
CA SER A 67 -1.84 -16.02 -27.50
C SER A 67 -2.16 -14.62 -28.03
N GLY A 68 -1.25 -14.04 -28.81
CA GLY A 68 -1.41 -12.70 -29.41
C GLY A 68 -0.47 -11.64 -28.86
N GLY A 69 0.32 -11.96 -27.82
CA GLY A 69 1.28 -11.05 -27.22
C GLY A 69 0.62 -10.04 -26.29
N ILE A 70 1.35 -8.98 -25.96
CA ILE A 70 0.90 -7.94 -25.02
C ILE A 70 0.37 -6.76 -25.82
N ILE A 71 -0.89 -6.40 -25.57
CA ILE A 71 -1.55 -5.22 -26.13
C ILE A 71 -1.85 -4.29 -24.96
N ILE A 72 -1.38 -3.04 -25.03
CA ILE A 72 -1.61 -2.03 -24.00
C ILE A 72 -2.43 -0.89 -24.60
N ASN A 73 -3.67 -0.76 -24.14
CA ASN A 73 -4.57 0.35 -24.43
C ASN A 73 -4.35 1.45 -23.37
N GLY A 74 -4.28 2.71 -23.80
CA GLY A 74 -4.06 3.84 -22.90
C GLY A 74 -2.61 3.99 -22.43
N GLN A 75 -1.65 3.59 -23.26
CA GLN A 75 -0.21 3.62 -22.96
C GLN A 75 0.28 5.02 -22.53
N GLU A 76 -0.31 6.07 -23.08
CA GLU A 76 -0.04 7.48 -22.76
C GLU A 76 -0.35 7.84 -21.30
N ASN A 77 -1.17 7.05 -20.61
CA ASN A 77 -1.46 7.24 -19.20
C ASN A 77 -0.36 6.66 -18.28
N ILE A 78 0.59 5.90 -18.81
CA ILE A 78 1.70 5.37 -18.03
C ILE A 78 2.80 6.42 -17.94
N LYS A 79 3.08 6.87 -16.71
CA LYS A 79 4.20 7.77 -16.40
C LYS A 79 5.47 6.94 -16.22
N GLY A 80 6.10 6.58 -17.32
CA GLY A 80 7.35 5.80 -17.33
C GLY A 80 7.70 5.25 -18.71
N ASP A 81 8.79 4.48 -18.78
CA ASP A 81 9.19 3.81 -20.02
C ASP A 81 8.39 2.53 -20.23
N ILE A 82 7.92 2.33 -21.45
CA ILE A 82 7.19 1.14 -21.87
C ILE A 82 8.09 -0.09 -21.90
N GLN A 83 9.40 0.07 -22.10
CA GLN A 83 10.32 -1.06 -21.96
C GLN A 83 10.34 -1.61 -20.53
N GLU A 84 10.25 -0.74 -19.51
CA GLU A 84 10.16 -1.15 -18.11
C GLU A 84 8.83 -1.85 -17.82
N VAL A 85 7.72 -1.33 -18.34
CA VAL A 85 6.40 -1.98 -18.27
C VAL A 85 6.45 -3.40 -18.86
N MET A 86 7.02 -3.54 -20.06
CA MET A 86 7.16 -4.84 -20.73
C MET A 86 8.05 -5.80 -19.95
N LYS A 87 9.08 -5.29 -19.28
CA LYS A 87 9.93 -6.09 -18.38
C LYS A 87 9.14 -6.57 -17.16
N MET A 88 8.40 -5.69 -16.49
CA MET A 88 7.54 -6.04 -15.34
C MET A 88 6.53 -7.14 -15.70
N LEU A 89 5.86 -7.01 -16.86
CA LEU A 89 4.90 -8.02 -17.32
C LEU A 89 5.55 -9.39 -17.53
N ARG A 90 6.79 -9.43 -18.05
CA ARG A 90 7.52 -10.70 -18.22
C ARG A 90 7.97 -11.30 -16.89
N GLU A 91 8.39 -10.46 -15.93
CA GLU A 91 8.74 -10.89 -14.57
C GLU A 91 7.54 -11.54 -13.87
N GLU A 92 6.34 -10.97 -14.06
CA GLU A 92 5.06 -11.52 -13.61
C GLU A 92 4.55 -12.70 -14.48
N ARG A 93 5.37 -13.20 -15.42
CA ARG A 93 5.06 -14.31 -16.33
C ARG A 93 3.83 -14.07 -17.20
N ILE A 94 3.54 -12.81 -17.50
CA ILE A 94 2.48 -12.38 -18.42
C ILE A 94 3.08 -12.22 -19.81
N HIS A 95 2.93 -13.25 -20.64
CA HIS A 95 3.44 -13.25 -22.02
C HIS A 95 2.40 -12.85 -23.06
N SER A 96 1.11 -12.95 -22.72
CA SER A 96 0.00 -12.59 -23.60
C SER A 96 -1.16 -12.03 -22.79
N ALA A 97 -1.52 -10.77 -23.03
CA ALA A 97 -2.58 -10.08 -22.31
C ALA A 97 -3.04 -8.82 -23.05
N GLU A 98 -4.31 -8.48 -22.88
CA GLU A 98 -4.86 -7.17 -23.19
C GLU A 98 -4.93 -6.35 -21.89
N ILE A 99 -4.21 -5.24 -21.85
CA ILE A 99 -4.10 -4.36 -20.69
C ILE A 99 -4.73 -3.03 -21.04
N THR A 100 -5.65 -2.55 -20.21
CA THR A 100 -6.31 -1.26 -20.41
C THR A 100 -6.05 -0.34 -19.22
N VAL A 101 -5.32 0.74 -19.47
CA VAL A 101 -4.96 1.76 -18.48
C VAL A 101 -5.93 2.93 -18.58
N LYS A 102 -6.83 3.07 -17.60
CA LYS A 102 -7.95 4.04 -17.65
C LYS A 102 -7.65 5.37 -16.97
N GLU A 103 -6.49 5.52 -16.34
CA GLU A 103 -6.09 6.72 -15.63
C GLU A 103 -4.56 6.87 -15.59
N PRO A 104 -4.03 8.08 -15.36
CA PRO A 104 -2.60 8.27 -15.19
C PRO A 104 -2.05 7.44 -14.03
N VAL A 105 -1.07 6.60 -14.29
CA VAL A 105 -0.42 5.72 -13.31
C VAL A 105 1.10 5.84 -13.38
N THR A 106 1.75 5.80 -12.23
CA THR A 106 3.20 5.59 -12.13
C THR A 106 3.57 4.13 -12.38
N LEU A 107 4.85 3.84 -12.60
CA LEU A 107 5.34 2.45 -12.71
C LEU A 107 5.11 1.64 -11.44
N GLU A 108 5.21 2.26 -10.25
CA GLU A 108 4.90 1.60 -8.98
C GLU A 108 3.40 1.24 -8.89
N GLU A 109 2.52 2.17 -9.26
CA GLU A 109 1.07 1.91 -9.30
C GLU A 109 0.70 0.87 -10.35
N PHE A 110 1.41 0.84 -11.48
CA PHE A 110 1.24 -0.19 -12.48
C PHE A 110 1.62 -1.56 -11.93
N ALA A 111 2.78 -1.68 -11.28
CA ALA A 111 3.21 -2.91 -10.61
C ALA A 111 2.21 -3.36 -9.52
N ASP A 112 1.74 -2.42 -8.69
CA ASP A 112 0.69 -2.66 -7.69
C ASP A 112 -0.62 -3.18 -8.32
N ALA A 113 -0.91 -2.81 -9.57
CA ALA A 113 -2.11 -3.29 -10.25
C ALA A 113 -1.94 -4.70 -10.83
N LEU A 114 -0.71 -5.11 -11.16
CA LEU A 114 -0.37 -6.47 -11.58
C LEU A 114 -0.41 -7.47 -10.43
N ASP A 115 -0.04 -7.05 -9.22
CA ASP A 115 0.03 -7.91 -8.04
C ASP A 115 -1.35 -8.15 -7.42
N GLU A 116 -1.92 -9.32 -7.72
CA GLU A 116 -3.20 -9.78 -7.17
C GLU A 116 -3.13 -10.12 -5.67
N SER A 117 -1.93 -10.24 -5.09
CA SER A 117 -1.73 -10.51 -3.67
C SER A 117 -1.87 -9.26 -2.80
N LEU A 118 -1.90 -8.07 -3.38
CA LEU A 118 -2.11 -6.85 -2.63
C LEU A 118 -3.56 -6.72 -2.13
N VAL A 119 -3.73 -6.13 -0.96
CA VAL A 119 -5.05 -5.77 -0.42
C VAL A 119 -5.11 -4.30 -0.05
N TRP A 120 -6.26 -3.67 -0.34
CA TRP A 120 -6.50 -2.26 -0.08
C TRP A 120 -7.45 -2.12 1.11
N ARG A 121 -6.98 -1.50 2.19
CA ARG A 121 -7.72 -1.42 3.46
C ARG A 121 -7.87 0.01 3.92
N ARG A 122 -9.04 0.32 4.49
CA ARG A 122 -9.26 1.62 5.15
C ARG A 122 -8.62 1.59 6.52
N ALA A 123 -8.02 2.71 6.92
CA ALA A 123 -7.41 2.85 8.21
C ALA A 123 -7.63 4.23 8.82
N ILE A 124 -7.71 4.27 10.14
CA ILE A 124 -7.70 5.49 10.95
C ILE A 124 -6.52 5.44 11.91
N ILE A 125 -6.02 6.62 12.28
CA ILE A 125 -5.04 6.75 13.34
C ILE A 125 -5.80 7.12 14.61
N ILE A 126 -5.42 6.54 15.75
CA ILE A 126 -5.92 6.89 17.08
C ILE A 126 -4.73 7.42 17.86
N ALA A 127 -4.70 8.73 18.06
CA ALA A 127 -3.66 9.40 18.83
C ALA A 127 -3.95 9.27 20.34
N ASN A 128 -3.20 8.38 21.00
CA ASN A 128 -3.39 8.03 22.40
C ASN A 128 -2.42 8.78 23.32
N LYS A 129 -2.73 8.85 24.62
CA LYS A 129 -1.97 9.57 25.67
C LYS A 129 -1.87 11.09 25.44
N GLY A 130 -2.99 11.70 25.08
CA GLY A 130 -3.10 13.15 24.89
C GLY A 130 -2.81 13.97 26.17
N ASP A 131 -2.81 13.34 27.33
CA ASP A 131 -2.49 13.92 28.64
C ASP A 131 -0.97 14.02 28.92
N ALA A 132 -0.12 13.33 28.14
CA ALA A 132 1.32 13.32 28.38
C ALA A 132 1.99 14.68 28.06
N PRO A 133 3.08 15.06 28.76
CA PRO A 133 3.87 16.23 28.39
C PRO A 133 4.37 16.15 26.94
N GLY A 134 4.21 17.23 26.18
CA GLY A 134 4.60 17.29 24.76
C GLY A 134 3.61 16.62 23.78
N SER A 135 2.51 16.04 24.28
CA SER A 135 1.50 15.35 23.44
C SER A 135 0.91 16.25 22.35
N LYS A 136 0.69 17.54 22.66
CA LYS A 136 0.10 18.51 21.72
C LYS A 136 1.00 18.75 20.51
N GLU A 137 2.29 18.99 20.74
CA GLU A 137 3.28 19.17 19.66
C GLU A 137 3.41 17.90 18.82
N ASN A 138 3.46 16.74 19.48
CA ASN A 138 3.50 15.45 18.80
C ASN A 138 2.23 15.20 17.97
N TYR A 139 1.05 15.59 18.46
CA TYR A 139 -0.20 15.50 17.71
C TYR A 139 -0.18 16.39 16.47
N GLU A 140 0.28 17.65 16.61
CA GLU A 140 0.42 18.57 15.47
C GLU A 140 1.38 18.01 14.40
N ARG A 141 2.54 17.45 14.82
CA ARG A 141 3.48 16.77 13.91
C ARG A 141 2.83 15.57 13.21
N LEU A 142 2.06 14.76 13.94
CA LEU A 142 1.37 13.59 13.40
C LEU A 142 0.31 14.00 12.35
N VAL A 143 -0.49 15.03 12.64
CA VAL A 143 -1.50 15.56 11.72
C VAL A 143 -0.83 16.17 10.48
N GLN A 144 0.24 16.94 10.66
CA GLN A 144 0.97 17.50 9.53
C GLN A 144 1.55 16.42 8.62
N ALA A 145 2.06 15.33 9.18
CA ALA A 145 2.68 14.25 8.41
C ALA A 145 1.66 13.32 7.72
N TYR A 146 0.51 13.06 8.33
CA TYR A 146 -0.41 12.00 7.88
C TYR A 146 -1.87 12.40 7.71
N GLY A 147 -2.27 13.61 8.11
CA GLY A 147 -3.66 14.07 8.09
C GLY A 147 -4.31 14.08 6.70
N ASP A 148 -3.51 14.24 5.64
CA ASP A 148 -4.00 14.19 4.25
C ASP A 148 -4.43 12.79 3.82
N ARG A 149 -3.82 11.74 4.40
CA ARG A 149 -4.06 10.33 4.02
C ARG A 149 -4.87 9.57 5.06
N PHE A 150 -4.81 9.96 6.33
CA PHE A 150 -5.46 9.27 7.43
C PHE A 150 -6.32 10.24 8.22
N LYS A 151 -7.53 9.79 8.56
CA LYS A 151 -8.29 10.41 9.63
C LYS A 151 -7.59 10.09 10.96
N ILE A 152 -7.36 11.12 11.76
CA ILE A 152 -6.69 11.08 13.07
C ILE A 152 -7.67 11.53 14.15
#